data_AF-A0ABF7QEM1-F1
#
_entry.id   AF-A0ABF7QEM1-F1
#
_cell.length_a   1.000
_cell.length_b   1.000
_cell.length_c   1.000
_cell.angle_alpha   90.00
_cell.angle_beta   90.00
_cell.angle_gamma   90.00
#
_symmetry.space_group_name_H-M   'P 1'
#
loop_
_entity.id
_entity.type
_entity.pdbx_description
1 polymer ?
#
loop_
_entity_poly.entity_id
_entity_poly.type
_entity_poly.pdbx_seq_one_letter_code
_entity_poly.pdbx_strand_id
1 'polypeptide(L)'
;MESVRSSLRYLFADIIGDADGEPPFLPAGLPDAAAAAVSDGIHLLMDYQGARYAQLYVDRLQRFVRRSNVDAAALCRIAQLLAARMAYEDPIRIAQLRLAELEAGRAIRGRDGDDLRRFRLDELIGVLPQALADSLLTGFEQIGWLGRRRLKVRFSTRSRLAVRRLRMMAGLRRWRLQSVRYAEERVWAERWLHMIARALDKQPAAASAVIETATMIQGQGDGYRQGLADWHAIIDGLVKPTFDGVLPISDLAAAIAEARAAAMPDPRQAALKRAIAQIRVQALSVEANSHAAE
;
A
#
# COMPACT_ATOMS: atom_id res chain seq x y z
N MET A 1 33.89 26.42 -4.79
CA MET A 1 33.04 25.73 -3.77
C MET A 1 31.69 26.40 -3.52
N GLU A 2 31.45 27.63 -4.00
CA GLU A 2 30.14 28.31 -3.85
C GLU A 2 29.08 27.80 -4.83
N SER A 3 29.44 27.48 -6.08
CA SER A 3 28.51 26.98 -7.12
C SER A 3 27.76 25.69 -6.71
N VAL A 4 28.44 24.74 -6.07
CA VAL A 4 27.82 23.48 -5.58
C VAL A 4 26.83 23.74 -4.43
N ARG A 5 27.10 24.73 -3.57
CA ARG A 5 26.18 25.12 -2.48
C ARG A 5 24.94 25.85 -3.01
N SER A 6 25.07 26.59 -4.11
CA SER A 6 23.97 27.28 -4.78
C SER A 6 23.06 26.31 -5.52
N SER A 7 23.61 25.34 -6.24
CA SER A 7 22.83 24.30 -6.94
C SER A 7 22.08 23.38 -5.98
N LEU A 8 22.66 23.06 -4.82
CA LEU A 8 21.94 22.36 -3.76
C LEU A 8 20.82 23.22 -3.19
N ARG A 9 21.02 24.53 -3.01
CA ARG A 9 19.99 25.45 -2.48
C ARG A 9 18.79 25.60 -3.41
N TYR A 10 19.00 25.58 -4.74
CA TYR A 10 17.91 25.56 -5.73
C TYR A 10 17.21 24.20 -5.82
N LEU A 11 17.96 23.08 -5.72
CA LEU A 11 17.35 21.75 -5.58
C LEU A 11 16.49 21.67 -4.30
N PHE A 12 16.95 22.31 -3.21
CA PHE A 12 16.21 22.38 -1.96
C PHE A 12 15.05 23.40 -1.98
N ALA A 13 15.08 24.45 -2.80
CA ALA A 13 14.02 25.45 -2.90
C ALA A 13 12.75 24.90 -3.56
N ASP A 14 12.87 24.11 -4.63
CA ASP A 14 11.75 23.33 -5.21
C ASP A 14 11.25 22.23 -4.25
N ILE A 15 12.11 21.78 -3.33
CA ILE A 15 11.80 20.83 -2.26
C ILE A 15 11.23 21.53 -1.01
N ILE A 16 11.04 22.86 -0.98
CA ILE A 16 10.51 23.60 0.20
C ILE A 16 9.11 24.21 -0.05
N GLY A 17 8.68 24.48 -1.28
CA GLY A 17 7.34 25.05 -1.56
C GLY A 17 6.20 24.02 -1.61
N ASP A 18 5.06 24.33 -1.01
CA ASP A 18 3.75 23.67 -1.19
C ASP A 18 3.34 22.57 -0.18
N ALA A 19 3.37 22.90 1.11
CA ALA A 19 2.79 22.03 2.16
C ALA A 19 1.29 22.28 2.41
N ASP A 20 0.72 23.36 1.86
CA ASP A 20 -0.58 23.94 2.25
C ASP A 20 -1.52 24.16 1.05
N GLY A 21 -1.52 23.24 0.08
CA GLY A 21 -2.50 23.29 -1.00
C GLY A 21 -3.93 23.06 -0.48
N GLU A 22 -4.92 23.67 -1.13
CA GLU A 22 -6.33 23.44 -0.81
C GLU A 22 -6.71 21.95 -0.94
N PRO A 23 -7.61 21.43 -0.09
CA PRO A 23 -8.14 20.08 -0.24
C PRO A 23 -8.69 19.87 -1.66
N PRO A 24 -8.36 18.75 -2.33
CA PRO A 24 -8.97 18.43 -3.61
C PRO A 24 -10.47 18.24 -3.44
N PHE A 25 -11.23 18.57 -4.48
CA PHE A 25 -12.68 18.35 -4.50
C PHE A 25 -13.00 16.86 -4.64
N LEU A 26 -14.22 16.50 -4.22
CA LEU A 26 -14.76 15.17 -4.48
C LEU A 26 -14.87 14.92 -6.00
N PRO A 27 -14.64 13.68 -6.47
CA PRO A 27 -14.84 13.32 -7.87
C PRO A 27 -16.24 13.70 -8.37
N ALA A 28 -16.31 14.29 -9.57
CA ALA A 28 -17.60 14.57 -10.19
C ALA A 28 -18.34 13.26 -10.50
N GLY A 29 -19.62 13.21 -10.15
CA GLY A 29 -20.48 12.02 -10.32
C GLY A 29 -20.35 10.98 -9.20
N LEU A 30 -19.68 11.31 -8.10
CA LEU A 30 -19.58 10.44 -6.93
C LEU A 30 -20.97 10.21 -6.31
N PRO A 31 -21.39 8.95 -6.07
CA PRO A 31 -22.61 8.66 -5.31
C PRO A 31 -22.52 9.17 -3.87
N ASP A 32 -23.61 9.73 -3.35
CA ASP A 32 -23.65 10.31 -1.98
C ASP A 32 -23.19 9.32 -0.90
N ALA A 33 -23.54 8.05 -1.04
CA ALA A 33 -23.15 6.99 -0.09
C ALA A 33 -21.62 6.77 -0.02
N ALA A 34 -20.86 7.17 -1.03
CA ALA A 34 -19.39 7.07 -1.06
C ALA A 34 -18.70 8.39 -0.67
N ALA A 35 -19.42 9.52 -0.57
CA ALA A 35 -18.85 10.84 -0.31
C ALA A 35 -18.03 10.90 0.98
N ALA A 36 -18.57 10.37 2.08
CA ALA A 36 -17.87 10.35 3.38
C ALA A 36 -16.54 9.58 3.29
N ALA A 37 -16.55 8.38 2.71
CA ALA A 37 -15.35 7.55 2.58
C ALA A 37 -14.26 8.20 1.74
N VAL A 38 -14.63 8.89 0.65
CA VAL A 38 -13.67 9.63 -0.19
C VAL A 38 -13.14 10.86 0.55
N SER A 39 -14.00 11.59 1.27
CA SER A 39 -13.59 12.74 2.07
C SER A 39 -12.59 12.36 3.16
N ASP A 40 -12.86 11.27 3.90
CA ASP A 40 -11.95 10.73 4.91
C ASP A 40 -10.59 10.35 4.30
N GLY A 41 -10.62 9.73 3.11
CA GLY A 41 -9.42 9.39 2.35
C GLY A 41 -8.61 10.63 1.94
N ILE A 42 -9.28 11.70 1.50
CA ILE A 42 -8.65 12.98 1.16
C ILE A 42 -7.94 13.56 2.39
N HIS A 43 -8.65 13.70 3.53
CA HIS A 43 -8.07 14.24 4.76
C HIS A 43 -6.88 13.42 5.25
N LEU A 44 -7.01 12.09 5.26
CA LEU A 44 -5.93 11.18 5.63
C LEU A 44 -4.68 11.43 4.78
N LEU A 45 -4.83 11.58 3.46
CA LEU A 45 -3.72 11.70 2.53
C LEU A 45 -3.13 13.12 2.49
N MET A 46 -3.94 14.14 2.79
CA MET A 46 -3.45 15.49 3.04
C MET A 46 -2.52 15.52 4.27
N ASP A 47 -2.95 14.94 5.38
CA ASP A 47 -2.12 14.84 6.58
C ASP A 47 -0.86 13.99 6.32
N TYR A 48 -1.02 12.93 5.53
CA TYR A 48 0.06 12.02 5.18
C TYR A 48 1.17 12.73 4.38
N GLN A 49 0.81 13.38 3.27
CA GLN A 49 1.78 13.85 2.26
C GLN A 49 1.40 15.16 1.56
N GLY A 50 0.23 15.72 1.82
CA GLY A 50 -0.24 17.02 1.29
C GLY A 50 -1.23 16.91 0.13
N ALA A 51 -1.76 18.06 -0.30
CA ALA A 51 -2.85 18.17 -1.27
C ALA A 51 -2.58 17.44 -2.60
N ARG A 52 -1.38 17.58 -3.18
CA ARG A 52 -1.02 16.90 -4.44
C ARG A 52 -1.10 15.37 -4.34
N TYR A 53 -0.83 14.81 -3.17
CA TYR A 53 -0.93 13.36 -2.95
C TYR A 53 -2.38 12.90 -2.75
N ALA A 54 -3.20 13.73 -2.09
CA ALA A 54 -4.65 13.52 -2.01
C ALA A 54 -5.32 13.64 -3.39
N GLN A 55 -4.88 14.58 -4.23
CA GLN A 55 -5.38 14.69 -5.62
C GLN A 55 -5.10 13.42 -6.42
N LEU A 56 -3.91 12.82 -6.28
CA LEU A 56 -3.58 11.56 -6.93
C LEU A 56 -4.53 10.42 -6.51
N TYR A 57 -5.02 10.43 -5.28
CA TYR A 57 -6.05 9.48 -4.82
C TYR A 57 -7.40 9.74 -5.49
N VAL A 58 -7.84 11.00 -5.57
CA VAL A 58 -9.06 11.40 -6.29
C VAL A 58 -8.99 11.00 -7.76
N ASP A 59 -7.86 11.26 -8.43
CA ASP A 59 -7.63 10.92 -9.84
C ASP A 59 -7.76 9.41 -10.11
N ARG A 60 -7.29 8.59 -9.17
CA ARG A 60 -7.43 7.12 -9.24
C ARG A 60 -8.87 6.68 -9.10
N LEU A 61 -9.60 7.25 -8.14
CA LEU A 61 -11.02 6.92 -7.91
C LEU A 61 -11.92 7.38 -9.05
N GLN A 62 -11.59 8.49 -9.71
CA GLN A 62 -12.36 9.05 -10.82
C GLN A 62 -12.57 8.01 -11.96
N ARG A 63 -11.64 7.06 -12.13
CA ARG A 63 -11.73 5.96 -13.11
C ARG A 63 -12.88 4.98 -12.82
N PHE A 64 -13.25 4.83 -11.55
CA PHE A 64 -14.32 3.93 -11.10
C PHE A 64 -15.64 4.67 -10.94
N VAL A 65 -15.61 5.94 -10.54
CA VAL A 65 -16.81 6.81 -10.47
C VAL A 65 -17.53 6.89 -11.82
N ARG A 66 -16.78 6.90 -12.93
CA ARG A 66 -17.35 7.00 -14.29
C ARG A 66 -17.92 5.68 -14.83
N ARG A 67 -17.76 4.57 -14.11
CA ARG A 67 -18.20 3.24 -14.57
C ARG A 67 -19.61 2.94 -14.02
N SER A 68 -20.54 2.60 -14.91
CA SER A 68 -21.92 2.26 -14.53
C SER A 68 -22.07 0.90 -13.83
N ASN A 69 -21.09 0.01 -13.98
CA ASN A 69 -21.06 -1.31 -13.35
C ASN A 69 -20.41 -1.34 -11.96
N VAL A 70 -20.10 -0.17 -11.38
CA VAL A 70 -19.58 -0.05 -10.02
C VAL A 70 -20.69 0.50 -9.12
N ASP A 71 -21.17 -0.30 -8.18
CA ASP A 71 -22.12 0.17 -7.20
C ASP A 71 -21.45 1.06 -6.12
N ALA A 72 -22.28 1.78 -5.36
CA ALA A 72 -21.78 2.70 -4.34
C ALA A 72 -21.01 1.98 -3.21
N ALA A 73 -21.35 0.73 -2.90
CA ALA A 73 -20.71 -0.04 -1.85
C ALA A 73 -19.29 -0.46 -2.26
N ALA A 74 -19.12 -0.97 -3.48
CA ALA A 74 -17.83 -1.30 -4.07
C ALA A 74 -16.95 -0.04 -4.17
N LEU A 75 -17.50 1.09 -4.62
CA LEU A 75 -16.74 2.33 -4.70
C LEU A 75 -16.29 2.83 -3.32
N CYS A 76 -17.17 2.80 -2.32
CA CYS A 76 -16.84 3.11 -0.93
C CYS A 76 -15.70 2.22 -0.43
N ARG A 77 -15.78 0.91 -0.73
CA ARG A 77 -14.76 -0.05 -0.31
C ARG A 77 -13.41 0.17 -1.00
N ILE A 78 -13.41 0.46 -2.30
CA ILE A 78 -12.20 0.85 -3.06
C ILE A 78 -11.60 2.11 -2.45
N ALA A 79 -12.41 3.13 -2.16
CA ALA A 79 -11.97 4.39 -1.58
C ALA A 79 -11.26 4.19 -0.23
N GLN A 80 -11.85 3.42 0.68
CA GLN A 80 -11.28 3.13 2.00
C GLN A 80 -9.96 2.35 1.89
N LEU A 81 -9.95 1.26 1.12
CA LEU A 81 -8.78 0.40 0.99
C LEU A 81 -7.64 1.10 0.25
N LEU A 82 -7.94 1.86 -0.80
CA LEU A 82 -6.94 2.62 -1.53
C LEU A 82 -6.30 3.69 -0.65
N ALA A 83 -7.11 4.44 0.12
CA ALA A 83 -6.59 5.45 1.04
C ALA A 83 -5.68 4.82 2.11
N ALA A 84 -6.12 3.72 2.72
CA ALA A 84 -5.32 2.99 3.71
C ALA A 84 -4.00 2.46 3.12
N ARG A 85 -4.00 1.97 1.88
CA ARG A 85 -2.80 1.45 1.21
C ARG A 85 -1.87 2.56 0.72
N MET A 86 -2.41 3.69 0.29
CA MET A 86 -1.61 4.88 -0.06
C MET A 86 -0.98 5.55 1.17
N ALA A 87 -1.56 5.36 2.36
CA ALA A 87 -1.09 5.88 3.64
C ALA A 87 -0.37 4.81 4.49
N TYR A 88 0.55 4.04 3.88
CA TYR A 88 1.26 2.95 4.55
C TYR A 88 2.12 3.42 5.74
N GLU A 89 2.31 2.53 6.73
CA GLU A 89 3.14 2.78 7.90
C GLU A 89 4.63 2.69 7.55
N ASP A 90 5.29 3.84 7.53
CA ASP A 90 6.74 3.99 7.49
C ASP A 90 7.25 4.76 8.72
N PRO A 91 8.57 4.76 9.01
CA PRO A 91 9.14 5.54 10.11
C PRO A 91 8.74 7.02 10.10
N ILE A 92 8.53 7.62 8.93
CA ILE A 92 8.11 9.01 8.79
C ILE A 92 6.66 9.16 9.29
N ARG A 93 5.76 8.27 8.89
CA ARG A 93 4.34 8.28 9.27
C ARG A 93 4.17 7.99 10.75
N ILE A 94 4.95 7.06 11.30
CA ILE A 94 4.97 6.79 12.74
C ILE A 94 5.41 8.05 13.50
N ALA A 95 6.42 8.78 13.01
CA ALA A 95 6.82 10.04 13.61
C ALA A 95 5.71 11.12 13.51
N GLN A 96 5.02 11.23 12.36
CA GLN A 96 3.87 12.14 12.20
C GLN A 96 2.75 11.83 13.19
N LEU A 97 2.37 10.55 13.33
CA LEU A 97 1.32 10.12 14.25
C LEU A 97 1.67 10.42 15.71
N ARG A 98 2.93 10.17 16.12
CA ARG A 98 3.40 10.50 17.48
C ARG A 98 3.41 12.00 17.77
N LEU A 99 3.68 12.83 16.77
CA LEU A 99 3.57 14.29 16.91
C LEU A 99 2.12 14.73 17.04
N ALA A 100 1.22 14.18 16.22
CA ALA A 100 -0.22 14.48 16.29
C ALA A 100 -0.83 14.05 17.64
N GLU A 101 -0.45 12.89 18.18
CA GLU A 101 -0.84 12.45 19.53
C GLU A 101 -0.38 13.41 20.63
N LEU A 102 0.83 13.96 20.49
CA LEU A 102 1.40 14.94 21.41
C LEU A 102 0.63 16.27 21.34
N GLU A 103 0.35 16.76 20.14
CA GLU A 103 -0.38 18.01 19.90
C GLU A 103 -1.83 17.93 20.37
N ALA A 104 -2.48 16.77 20.22
CA ALA A 104 -3.82 16.51 20.73
C ALA A 104 -3.90 16.38 22.27
N GLY A 105 -2.79 16.55 22.99
CA GLY A 105 -2.72 16.41 24.44
C GLY A 105 -2.93 14.96 24.95
N ARG A 106 -2.98 13.98 24.04
CA ARG A 106 -3.19 12.56 24.36
C ARG A 106 -1.92 11.90 24.93
N ALA A 107 -0.76 12.49 24.67
CA ALA A 107 0.53 12.02 25.18
C ALA A 107 0.75 12.18 26.71
N ILE A 108 -0.23 12.70 27.48
CA ILE A 108 -0.07 13.01 28.91
C ILE A 108 -0.82 12.02 29.83
N ARG A 109 -1.53 11.01 29.30
CA ARG A 109 -2.20 9.99 30.14
C ARG A 109 -1.75 8.57 29.80
N GLY A 110 -0.55 8.20 30.25
CA GLY A 110 -0.11 6.81 30.25
C GLY A 110 1.40 6.64 30.35
N ARG A 111 1.84 5.47 30.81
CA ARG A 111 3.26 5.05 30.93
C ARG A 111 3.98 4.97 29.57
N ASP A 112 3.30 5.21 28.44
CA ASP A 112 3.71 4.88 27.07
C ASP A 112 4.15 6.09 26.21
N GLY A 113 4.99 6.96 26.78
CA GLY A 113 5.66 8.03 26.00
C GLY A 113 6.76 7.54 25.04
N ASP A 114 7.06 6.24 25.03
CA ASP A 114 8.07 5.60 24.18
C ASP A 114 7.41 4.48 23.34
N ASP A 115 7.43 4.64 22.03
CA ASP A 115 7.11 3.56 21.07
C ASP A 115 8.39 2.94 20.55
N LEU A 116 8.60 1.65 20.81
CA LEU A 116 9.78 0.93 20.38
C LEU A 116 9.41 -0.05 19.27
N ARG A 117 9.66 0.34 18.02
CA ARG A 117 9.40 -0.51 16.86
C ARG A 117 10.69 -1.14 16.33
N ARG A 118 10.58 -2.39 15.87
CA ARG A 118 11.68 -3.14 15.25
C ARG A 118 11.51 -3.05 13.75
N PHE A 119 12.47 -2.43 13.08
CA PHE A 119 12.54 -2.38 11.62
C PHE A 119 13.67 -3.27 11.12
N ARG A 120 13.48 -3.89 9.95
CA ARG A 120 14.60 -4.46 9.21
C ARG A 120 15.42 -3.35 8.58
N LEU A 121 16.71 -3.59 8.41
CA LEU A 121 17.59 -2.62 7.76
C LEU A 121 17.06 -2.22 6.37
N ASP A 122 16.57 -3.21 5.60
CA ASP A 122 15.98 -3.00 4.28
C ASP A 122 14.78 -2.04 4.31
N GLU A 123 13.97 -2.05 5.38
CA GLU A 123 12.82 -1.14 5.51
C GLU A 123 13.25 0.29 5.81
N LEU A 124 14.34 0.45 6.57
CA LEU A 124 14.91 1.76 6.86
C LEU A 124 15.58 2.35 5.62
N ILE A 125 16.26 1.51 4.83
CA ILE A 125 16.83 1.90 3.53
C ILE A 125 15.71 2.23 2.55
N GLY A 126 14.62 1.48 2.55
CA GLY A 126 13.47 1.68 1.66
C GLY A 126 12.76 3.03 1.81
N VAL A 127 13.03 3.78 2.88
CA VAL A 127 12.55 5.16 3.12
C VAL A 127 13.45 6.21 2.46
N LEU A 128 14.69 5.85 2.12
CA LEU A 128 15.66 6.76 1.52
C LEU A 128 15.38 6.95 0.02
N PRO A 129 15.75 8.11 -0.56
CA PRO A 129 15.74 8.32 -2.00
C PRO A 129 16.50 7.22 -2.74
N GLN A 130 15.99 6.80 -3.90
CA GLN A 130 16.50 5.66 -4.66
C GLN A 130 18.03 5.70 -4.88
N ALA A 131 18.60 6.84 -5.28
CA ALA A 131 20.05 6.97 -5.49
C ALA A 131 20.90 6.67 -4.22
N LEU A 132 20.39 7.03 -3.03
CA LEU A 132 21.04 6.72 -1.76
C LEU A 132 20.78 5.28 -1.34
N ALA A 133 19.57 4.78 -1.60
CA ALA A 133 19.21 3.39 -1.35
C ALA A 133 20.12 2.44 -2.14
N ASP A 134 20.32 2.66 -3.44
CA ASP A 134 21.14 1.81 -4.30
C ASP A 134 22.59 1.74 -3.79
N SER A 135 23.19 2.89 -3.44
CA SER A 135 24.55 2.96 -2.91
C SER A 135 24.70 2.20 -1.58
N LEU A 136 23.70 2.30 -0.69
CA LEU A 136 23.70 1.60 0.59
C LEU A 136 23.39 0.12 0.44
N LEU A 137 22.47 -0.26 -0.45
CA LEU A 137 22.16 -1.65 -0.75
C LEU A 137 23.40 -2.37 -1.26
N THR A 138 24.12 -1.81 -2.24
CA THR A 138 25.37 -2.39 -2.74
C THR A 138 26.41 -2.59 -1.62
N GLY A 139 26.56 -1.61 -0.72
CA GLY A 139 27.48 -1.73 0.42
C GLY A 139 27.04 -2.78 1.45
N PHE A 140 25.74 -2.84 1.80
CA PHE A 140 25.22 -3.78 2.79
C PHE A 140 25.02 -5.20 2.25
N GLU A 141 24.84 -5.37 0.94
CA GLU A 141 24.89 -6.66 0.23
C GLU A 141 26.27 -7.28 0.38
N GLN A 142 27.33 -6.51 0.11
CA GLN A 142 28.73 -6.97 0.21
C GLN A 142 29.09 -7.44 1.63
N ILE A 143 28.46 -6.86 2.65
CA ILE A 143 28.71 -7.20 4.07
C ILE A 143 27.68 -8.25 4.58
N GLY A 144 26.71 -8.66 3.76
CA GLY A 144 25.71 -9.67 4.11
C GLY A 144 24.72 -9.26 5.21
N TRP A 145 24.48 -7.95 5.39
CA TRP A 145 23.65 -7.41 6.47
C TRP A 145 22.18 -7.27 6.11
N LEU A 146 21.87 -7.23 4.81
CA LEU A 146 20.50 -7.14 4.32
C LEU A 146 19.69 -8.36 4.74
N GLY A 147 18.51 -8.10 5.26
CA GLY A 147 17.60 -9.08 5.82
C GLY A 147 17.99 -9.81 7.11
N ARG A 148 19.22 -9.63 7.63
CA ARG A 148 19.66 -10.26 8.91
C ARG A 148 19.58 -9.32 10.11
N ARG A 149 19.72 -8.01 9.91
CA ARG A 149 19.73 -7.01 10.99
C ARG A 149 18.35 -6.40 11.22
N ARG A 150 17.86 -6.52 12.46
CA ARG A 150 16.70 -5.75 12.97
C ARG A 150 17.19 -4.64 13.88
N LEU A 151 16.80 -3.40 13.58
CA LEU A 151 17.11 -2.22 14.37
C LEU A 151 15.88 -1.79 15.18
N LYS A 152 16.10 -1.54 16.47
CA LYS A 152 15.08 -0.97 17.35
C LYS A 152 15.11 0.55 17.20
N VAL A 153 14.03 1.13 16.67
CA VAL A 153 13.86 2.58 16.57
C VAL A 153 12.87 3.00 17.65
N ARG A 154 13.30 3.95 18.49
CA ARG A 154 12.49 4.53 19.55
C ARG A 154 11.87 5.84 19.07
N PHE A 155 10.55 5.92 19.08
CA PHE A 155 9.78 7.14 18.85
C PHE A 155 9.26 7.61 20.21
N SER A 156 9.95 8.61 20.76
CA SER A 156 9.67 9.10 22.11
C SER A 156 9.19 10.54 22.09
N THR A 157 8.19 10.84 22.91
CA THR A 157 7.70 12.20 23.14
C THR A 157 8.09 12.72 24.53
N ARG A 158 8.93 11.98 25.28
CA ARG A 158 9.28 12.28 26.69
C ARG A 158 10.23 13.47 26.89
N SER A 159 10.98 13.88 25.87
CA SER A 159 11.93 14.99 25.98
C SER A 159 11.86 15.93 24.77
N ARG A 160 12.22 17.20 24.98
CA ARG A 160 12.27 18.20 23.90
C ARG A 160 13.20 17.76 22.76
N LEU A 161 14.31 17.08 23.08
CA LEU A 161 15.22 16.52 22.08
C LEU A 161 14.57 15.37 21.30
N ALA A 162 13.83 14.49 21.98
CA ALA A 162 13.12 13.38 21.32
C ALA A 162 12.01 13.90 20.39
N VAL A 163 11.24 14.90 20.83
CA VAL A 163 10.24 15.59 20.00
C VAL A 163 10.91 16.29 18.81
N ARG A 164 12.05 16.96 18.99
CA ARG A 164 12.82 17.54 17.88
C ARG A 164 13.26 16.48 16.87
N ARG A 165 13.70 15.31 17.33
CA ARG A 165 14.03 14.17 16.45
C ARG A 165 12.82 13.68 15.68
N LEU A 166 11.66 13.54 16.33
CA LEU A 166 10.41 13.18 15.66
C LEU A 166 10.04 14.20 14.58
N ARG A 167 10.14 15.50 14.87
CA ARG A 167 9.89 16.57 13.89
C ARG A 167 10.85 16.48 12.70
N MET A 168 12.13 16.21 12.94
CA MET A 168 13.10 16.00 11.86
C MET A 168 12.70 14.80 10.99
N MET A 169 12.33 13.66 11.61
CA MET A 169 11.89 12.46 10.88
C MET A 169 10.60 12.71 10.09
N ALA A 170 9.61 13.37 10.69
CA ALA A 170 8.35 13.73 10.03
C ALA A 170 8.58 14.71 8.87
N GLY A 171 9.56 15.63 9.00
CA GLY A 171 9.98 16.54 7.94
C GLY A 171 10.54 15.83 6.70
N LEU A 172 11.01 14.59 6.84
CA LEU A 172 11.45 13.77 5.70
C LEU A 172 10.29 13.29 4.82
N ARG A 173 9.01 13.62 5.13
CA ARG A 173 7.86 13.22 4.30
C ARG A 173 8.07 13.55 2.83
N ARG A 174 8.72 14.67 2.50
CA ARG A 174 8.92 15.07 1.09
C ARG A 174 9.80 14.09 0.31
N TRP A 175 10.73 13.42 0.99
CA TRP A 175 11.59 12.39 0.39
C TRP A 175 10.88 11.05 0.23
N ARG A 176 9.74 10.84 0.92
CA ARG A 176 8.93 9.62 0.81
C ARG A 176 8.56 9.30 -0.63
N LEU A 177 8.19 10.30 -1.44
CA LEU A 177 7.81 10.09 -2.85
C LEU A 177 9.00 9.71 -3.75
N GLN A 178 10.23 9.85 -3.27
CA GLN A 178 11.45 9.42 -3.97
C GLN A 178 11.96 8.07 -3.42
N SER A 179 11.27 7.51 -2.43
CA SER A 179 11.69 6.30 -1.76
C SER A 179 11.40 5.05 -2.58
N VAL A 180 12.26 4.04 -2.46
CA VAL A 180 12.08 2.74 -3.13
C VAL A 180 10.75 2.11 -2.72
N ARG A 181 10.41 2.20 -1.42
CA ARG A 181 9.13 1.68 -0.91
C ARG A 181 7.95 2.35 -1.59
N TYR A 182 7.98 3.67 -1.80
CA TYR A 182 6.89 4.35 -2.50
C TYR A 182 6.72 3.86 -3.94
N ALA A 183 7.81 3.59 -4.66
CA ALA A 183 7.74 3.07 -6.02
C ALA A 183 7.05 1.70 -6.06
N GLU A 184 7.39 0.80 -5.14
CA GLU A 184 6.76 -0.53 -5.00
C GLU A 184 5.26 -0.41 -4.66
N GLU A 185 4.92 0.41 -3.66
CA GLU A 185 3.54 0.63 -3.21
C GLU A 185 2.68 1.24 -4.32
N ARG A 186 3.25 2.15 -5.12
CA ARG A 186 2.58 2.74 -6.29
C ARG A 186 2.30 1.70 -7.37
N VAL A 187 3.29 0.86 -7.71
CA VAL A 187 3.13 -0.21 -8.71
C VAL A 187 2.06 -1.20 -8.26
N TRP A 188 2.09 -1.58 -6.98
CA TRP A 188 1.08 -2.46 -6.41
C TRP A 188 -0.32 -1.85 -6.48
N ALA A 189 -0.48 -0.58 -6.08
CA ALA A 189 -1.79 0.09 -6.08
C ALA A 189 -2.39 0.16 -7.50
N GLU A 190 -1.60 0.56 -8.51
CA GLU A 190 -2.08 0.58 -9.90
C GLU A 190 -2.42 -0.84 -10.40
N ARG A 191 -1.62 -1.84 -10.03
CA ARG A 191 -1.88 -3.24 -10.40
C ARG A 191 -3.18 -3.76 -9.78
N TRP A 192 -3.44 -3.44 -8.52
CA TRP A 192 -4.67 -3.82 -7.84
C TRP A 192 -5.90 -3.15 -8.47
N LEU A 193 -5.85 -1.84 -8.70
CA LEU A 193 -6.92 -1.11 -9.40
C LEU A 193 -7.15 -1.67 -10.81
N HIS A 194 -6.08 -2.03 -11.52
CA HIS A 194 -6.18 -2.67 -12.84
C HIS A 194 -6.87 -4.04 -12.76
N MET A 195 -6.57 -4.86 -11.75
CA MET A 195 -7.27 -6.15 -11.55
C MET A 195 -8.75 -5.96 -11.22
N ILE A 196 -9.12 -4.94 -10.44
CA ILE A 196 -10.53 -4.61 -10.18
C ILE A 196 -11.24 -4.23 -11.49
N ALA A 197 -10.63 -3.36 -12.29
CA ALA A 197 -11.19 -2.97 -13.59
C ALA A 197 -11.41 -4.19 -14.51
N ARG A 198 -10.43 -5.10 -14.59
CA ARG A 198 -10.59 -6.35 -15.37
C ARG A 198 -11.67 -7.26 -14.80
N ALA A 199 -11.80 -7.37 -13.48
CA ALA A 199 -12.85 -8.14 -12.83
C ALA A 199 -14.24 -7.61 -13.20
N LEU A 200 -14.42 -6.28 -13.13
CA LEU A 200 -15.66 -5.61 -13.52
C LEU A 200 -16.02 -5.83 -15.01
N ASP A 201 -15.02 -5.98 -15.88
CA ASP A 201 -15.24 -6.13 -17.33
C ASP A 201 -15.45 -7.61 -17.75
N LYS A 202 -14.80 -8.56 -17.06
CA LYS A 202 -14.80 -9.99 -17.45
C LYS A 202 -15.70 -10.86 -16.58
N GLN A 203 -15.78 -10.59 -15.29
CA GLN A 203 -16.52 -11.42 -14.33
C GLN A 203 -16.98 -10.55 -13.13
N PRO A 204 -18.02 -9.71 -13.31
CA PRO A 204 -18.44 -8.73 -12.31
C PRO A 204 -18.69 -9.31 -10.91
N ALA A 205 -19.17 -10.56 -10.84
CA ALA A 205 -19.39 -11.29 -9.59
C ALA A 205 -18.11 -11.46 -8.74
N ALA A 206 -16.92 -11.44 -9.36
CA ALA A 206 -15.64 -11.54 -8.68
C ALA A 206 -15.05 -10.19 -8.24
N ALA A 207 -15.62 -9.06 -8.67
CA ALA A 207 -15.05 -7.74 -8.40
C ALA A 207 -14.89 -7.46 -6.90
N SER A 208 -15.91 -7.75 -6.09
CA SER A 208 -15.84 -7.59 -4.63
C SER A 208 -14.75 -8.46 -3.99
N ALA A 209 -14.58 -9.69 -4.47
CA ALA A 209 -13.51 -10.57 -3.98
C ALA A 209 -12.12 -10.02 -4.31
N VAL A 210 -11.93 -9.45 -5.51
CA VAL A 210 -10.67 -8.78 -5.91
C VAL A 210 -10.43 -7.51 -5.09
N ILE A 211 -11.46 -6.70 -4.81
CA ILE A 211 -11.35 -5.52 -3.95
C ILE A 211 -10.82 -5.93 -2.56
N GLU A 212 -11.41 -6.96 -1.96
CA GLU A 212 -11.02 -7.43 -0.63
C GLU A 212 -9.60 -8.03 -0.55
N THR A 213 -8.96 -8.36 -1.68
CA THR A 213 -7.56 -8.85 -1.64
C THR A 213 -6.59 -7.83 -1.04
N ALA A 214 -6.91 -6.53 -1.09
CA ALA A 214 -6.07 -5.49 -0.47
C ALA A 214 -5.95 -5.64 1.06
N THR A 215 -6.91 -6.32 1.73
CA THR A 215 -6.85 -6.53 3.19
C THR A 215 -5.78 -7.54 3.60
N MET A 216 -5.23 -8.32 2.66
CA MET A 216 -4.15 -9.27 2.93
C MET A 216 -2.83 -8.56 3.28
N ILE A 217 -2.70 -7.30 2.89
CA ILE A 217 -1.45 -6.54 3.03
C ILE A 217 -1.62 -5.55 4.17
N GLN A 218 -1.03 -5.86 5.32
CA GLN A 218 -1.16 -5.03 6.52
C GLN A 218 0.18 -4.83 7.22
N GLY A 219 0.30 -3.68 7.89
CA GLY A 219 1.40 -3.36 8.77
C GLY A 219 2.73 -3.15 8.05
N GLN A 220 3.78 -3.68 8.66
CA GLN A 220 5.17 -3.54 8.26
C GLN A 220 5.93 -4.84 8.55
N GLY A 221 7.14 -4.96 8.05
CA GLY A 221 8.03 -6.09 8.32
C GLY A 221 7.70 -7.34 7.51
N ASP A 222 7.95 -8.50 8.13
CA ASP A 222 7.80 -9.78 7.46
C ASP A 222 6.33 -10.09 7.12
N GLY A 223 5.37 -9.64 7.94
CA GLY A 223 3.94 -9.79 7.68
C GLY A 223 3.49 -9.04 6.43
N TYR A 224 3.95 -7.80 6.25
CA TYR A 224 3.69 -7.02 5.03
C TYR A 224 4.24 -7.73 3.78
N ARG A 225 5.49 -8.18 3.82
CA ARG A 225 6.11 -8.86 2.66
C ARG A 225 5.46 -10.20 2.35
N GLN A 226 5.09 -10.94 3.39
CA GLN A 226 4.35 -12.19 3.25
C GLN A 226 3.00 -11.93 2.58
N GLY A 227 2.22 -10.97 3.10
CA GLY A 227 0.93 -10.60 2.53
C GLY A 227 1.04 -10.13 1.08
N LEU A 228 2.09 -9.36 0.75
CA LEU A 228 2.35 -8.93 -0.63
C LEU A 228 2.71 -10.12 -1.54
N ALA A 229 3.52 -11.06 -1.07
CA ALA A 229 3.86 -12.28 -1.80
C ALA A 229 2.63 -13.19 -2.00
N ASP A 230 1.78 -13.31 -0.99
CA ASP A 230 0.55 -14.10 -1.03
C ASP A 230 -0.45 -13.48 -2.01
N TRP A 231 -0.59 -12.15 -1.97
CA TRP A 231 -1.40 -11.41 -2.92
C TRP A 231 -0.94 -11.65 -4.36
N HIS A 232 0.37 -11.56 -4.63
CA HIS A 232 0.92 -11.85 -5.96
C HIS A 232 0.63 -13.30 -6.39
N ALA A 233 0.77 -14.28 -5.50
CA ALA A 233 0.48 -15.67 -5.81
C ALA A 233 -0.99 -15.88 -6.21
N ILE A 234 -1.95 -15.23 -5.52
CA ILE A 234 -3.37 -15.31 -5.88
C ILE A 234 -3.64 -14.63 -7.21
N ILE A 235 -3.12 -13.42 -7.41
CA ILE A 235 -3.37 -12.67 -8.64
C ILE A 235 -2.77 -13.36 -9.86
N ASP A 236 -1.51 -13.81 -9.77
CA ASP A 236 -0.82 -14.46 -10.89
C ASP A 236 -1.22 -15.92 -11.08
N GLY A 237 -1.65 -16.59 -10.01
CA GLY A 237 -2.04 -18.00 -10.04
C GLY A 237 -3.48 -18.23 -10.48
N LEU A 238 -4.40 -17.30 -10.17
CA LEU A 238 -5.84 -17.47 -10.39
C LEU A 238 -6.43 -16.32 -11.23
N VAL A 239 -6.35 -15.08 -10.71
CA VAL A 239 -7.11 -13.94 -11.25
C VAL A 239 -6.69 -13.59 -12.68
N LYS A 240 -5.40 -13.35 -12.90
CA LYS A 240 -4.86 -12.96 -14.20
C LYS A 240 -5.05 -14.08 -15.24
N PRO A 241 -4.69 -15.36 -14.98
CA PRO A 241 -4.96 -16.45 -15.91
C PRO A 241 -6.44 -16.59 -16.31
N THR A 242 -7.37 -16.38 -15.37
CA THR A 242 -8.80 -16.42 -15.67
C THR A 242 -9.21 -15.27 -16.59
N PHE A 243 -8.75 -14.05 -16.34
CA PHE A 243 -9.05 -12.92 -17.24
C PHE A 243 -8.36 -12.99 -18.61
N ASP A 244 -7.23 -13.69 -18.69
CA ASP A 244 -6.49 -13.95 -19.93
C ASP A 244 -7.08 -15.16 -20.72
N GLY A 245 -8.10 -15.84 -20.17
CA GLY A 245 -8.76 -16.99 -20.82
C GLY A 245 -7.95 -18.28 -20.75
N VAL A 246 -6.88 -18.33 -19.95
CA VAL A 246 -6.00 -19.51 -19.79
C VAL A 246 -6.58 -20.48 -18.76
N LEU A 247 -7.36 -19.99 -17.80
CA LEU A 247 -7.92 -20.78 -16.72
C LEU A 247 -9.44 -20.58 -16.60
N PRO A 248 -10.27 -21.58 -16.93
CA PRO A 248 -11.73 -21.45 -17.05
C PRO A 248 -12.42 -21.48 -15.68
N ILE A 249 -12.14 -20.51 -14.81
CA ILE A 249 -12.82 -20.42 -13.50
C ILE A 249 -14.14 -19.68 -13.65
N SER A 250 -15.26 -20.40 -13.55
CA SER A 250 -16.62 -19.83 -13.60
C SER A 250 -17.01 -19.05 -12.34
N ASP A 251 -16.55 -19.49 -11.16
CA ASP A 251 -16.71 -18.78 -9.88
C ASP A 251 -15.35 -18.35 -9.30
N LEU A 252 -14.80 -17.28 -9.88
CA LEU A 252 -13.52 -16.73 -9.41
C LEU A 252 -13.64 -16.11 -8.01
N ALA A 253 -14.83 -15.68 -7.60
CA ALA A 253 -15.05 -15.12 -6.27
C ALA A 253 -14.78 -16.17 -5.19
N ALA A 254 -15.35 -17.37 -5.36
CA ALA A 254 -15.11 -18.51 -4.47
C ALA A 254 -13.64 -18.94 -4.48
N ALA A 255 -13.02 -19.04 -5.66
CA ALA A 255 -11.61 -19.41 -5.80
C ALA A 255 -10.67 -18.43 -5.06
N ILE A 256 -10.93 -17.11 -5.17
CA ILE A 256 -10.18 -16.10 -4.42
C ILE A 256 -10.41 -16.26 -2.92
N ALA A 257 -11.66 -16.48 -2.48
CA ALA A 257 -11.99 -16.64 -1.07
C ALA A 257 -11.28 -17.87 -0.46
N GLU A 258 -11.29 -19.00 -1.15
CA GLU A 258 -10.58 -20.22 -0.76
C GLU A 258 -9.07 -20.00 -0.66
N ALA A 259 -8.46 -19.41 -1.69
CA ALA A 259 -7.03 -19.13 -1.68
C ALA A 259 -6.65 -18.15 -0.56
N ARG A 260 -7.47 -17.12 -0.30
CA ARG A 260 -7.27 -16.19 0.83
C ARG A 260 -7.38 -16.90 2.18
N ALA A 261 -8.30 -17.84 2.35
CA ALA A 261 -8.42 -18.62 3.58
C ALA A 261 -7.20 -19.53 3.82
N ALA A 262 -6.54 -19.99 2.75
CA ALA A 262 -5.30 -20.77 2.81
C ALA A 262 -4.03 -19.91 3.05
N ALA A 263 -4.12 -18.58 2.94
CA ALA A 263 -3.00 -17.68 3.19
C ALA A 263 -2.73 -17.55 4.70
N MET A 264 -1.80 -18.37 5.19
CA MET A 264 -1.33 -18.35 6.56
C MET A 264 0.10 -17.80 6.67
N PRO A 265 0.56 -17.35 7.86
CA PRO A 265 1.94 -16.94 8.09
C PRO A 265 2.96 -18.06 7.82
N ASP A 266 3.36 -18.22 6.56
CA ASP A 266 4.33 -19.22 6.09
C ASP A 266 5.23 -18.61 4.98
N PRO A 267 6.52 -18.39 5.26
CA PRO A 267 7.49 -17.88 4.28
C PRO A 267 7.57 -18.69 2.97
N ARG A 268 7.19 -19.97 2.99
CA ARG A 268 7.21 -20.84 1.81
C ARG A 268 5.90 -20.81 1.02
N GLN A 269 4.82 -20.29 1.63
CA GLN A 269 3.47 -20.24 1.08
C GLN A 269 2.95 -21.64 0.72
N ALA A 270 3.31 -22.67 1.48
CA ALA A 270 3.07 -24.06 1.10
C ALA A 270 1.56 -24.38 1.02
N ALA A 271 0.79 -23.93 2.00
CA ALA A 271 -0.67 -24.11 2.03
C ALA A 271 -1.34 -23.35 0.88
N LEU A 272 -1.01 -22.07 0.71
CA LEU A 272 -1.53 -21.22 -0.35
C LEU A 272 -1.25 -21.79 -1.75
N LYS A 273 0.01 -22.17 -2.03
CA LYS A 273 0.40 -22.75 -3.32
C LYS A 273 -0.33 -24.05 -3.60
N ARG A 274 -0.55 -24.89 -2.58
CA ARG A 274 -1.31 -26.13 -2.71
C ARG A 274 -2.78 -25.84 -3.05
N ALA A 275 -3.42 -24.90 -2.36
CA ALA A 275 -4.80 -24.51 -2.64
C ALA A 275 -4.94 -23.96 -4.07
N ILE A 276 -4.05 -23.06 -4.49
CA ILE A 276 -4.03 -22.54 -5.87
C ILE A 276 -3.87 -23.68 -6.89
N ALA A 277 -2.97 -24.63 -6.64
CA ALA A 277 -2.77 -25.77 -7.54
C ALA A 277 -4.03 -26.65 -7.64
N GLN A 278 -4.71 -26.91 -6.52
CA GLN A 278 -5.95 -27.70 -6.49
C GLN A 278 -7.08 -27.01 -7.27
N ILE A 279 -7.30 -25.71 -7.03
CA ILE A 279 -8.28 -24.90 -7.77
C ILE A 279 -8.00 -24.97 -9.28
N ARG A 280 -6.73 -24.84 -9.69
CA ARG A 280 -6.33 -24.90 -11.10
C ARG A 280 -6.63 -26.25 -11.74
N VAL A 281 -6.32 -27.35 -11.05
CA VAL A 281 -6.61 -28.70 -11.55
C VAL A 281 -8.11 -28.91 -11.70
N GLN A 282 -8.91 -28.45 -10.73
CA GLN A 282 -10.36 -28.56 -10.78
C GLN A 282 -10.97 -27.74 -11.92
N ALA A 283 -10.49 -26.51 -12.15
CA ALA A 283 -10.99 -25.67 -13.25
C ALA A 283 -10.76 -26.35 -14.62
N LEU A 284 -9.56 -26.90 -14.84
CA LEU A 284 -9.22 -27.56 -16.10
C LEU A 284 -9.94 -28.89 -16.31
N SER A 285 -10.25 -29.64 -15.25
CA SER A 285 -11.00 -30.89 -15.37
C SER A 285 -12.48 -30.67 -15.69
N VAL A 286 -13.07 -29.59 -15.17
CA VAL A 286 -14.46 -29.21 -15.47
C VAL A 286 -14.61 -28.87 -16.96
N GLU A 287 -13.68 -28.11 -17.52
CA GLU A 287 -13.69 -27.74 -18.95
C GLU A 287 -13.46 -28.94 -19.88
N ALA A 288 -12.55 -29.85 -19.52
CA ALA A 288 -12.33 -31.09 -20.28
C ALA A 288 -13.59 -31.96 -20.32
N ASN A 289 -14.33 -32.04 -19.21
CA ASN A 289 -15.57 -32.81 -19.14
C ASN A 289 -16.73 -32.15 -19.91
N SER A 290 -16.80 -30.82 -19.98
CA SER A 290 -17.82 -30.15 -20.81
C SER A 290 -17.59 -30.36 -22.31
N HIS A 291 -16.34 -30.33 -22.76
CA HIS A 291 -16.02 -30.59 -24.17
C HIS A 291 -16.17 -32.05 -24.60
N ALA A 292 -16.09 -33.00 -23.67
CA ALA A 292 -16.32 -34.42 -23.96
C ALA A 292 -17.82 -34.81 -24.00
N ALA A 293 -18.70 -33.93 -23.50
CA ALA A 293 -20.14 -34.15 -23.45
C ALA A 293 -20.91 -33.50 -24.62
N GLU A 294 -20.24 -32.65 -25.41
CA GLU A 294 -20.72 -32.08 -26.68
C GLU A 294 -20.36 -32.96 -27.88
#